data_AF-A0AA45TWY6-F1
#
_entry.id   AF-A0AA45TWY6-F1
#
_cell.length_a   1.000
_cell.length_b   1.000
_cell.length_c   1.000
_cell.angle_alpha   90.00
_cell.angle_beta   90.00
_cell.angle_gamma   90.00
#
_symmetry.space_group_name_H-M   'P 1'
#
loop_
_entity.id
_entity.type
_entity.pdbx_description
1 polymer ?
#
loop_
_entity_poly.entity_id
_entity_poly.type
_entity_poly.pdbx_seq_one_letter_code
_entity_poly.pdbx_strand_id
1 'polypeptide(L)'
;PWNVPTRTAEAALVAVGTLGWDSTSRWDAQGAGEVARVLLLNALLPEPTPAGRGALVGAAGRVLSSVETTRLVFSRDASAAEVVRARLA
;
A
#
# COMPACT_ATOMS: atom_id res chain seq x y z
N PRO A 1 19.23 -12.00 -6.42
CA PRO A 1 18.18 -11.00 -6.70
C PRO A 1 16.87 -11.40 -5.99
N TRP A 2 16.24 -10.50 -5.24
CA TRP A 2 14.98 -10.77 -4.51
C TRP A 2 13.81 -11.14 -5.45
N ASN A 3 13.98 -10.91 -6.76
CA ASN A 3 13.03 -11.18 -7.83
C ASN A 3 13.28 -12.50 -8.59
N VAL A 4 14.08 -13.43 -8.05
CA VAL A 4 14.27 -14.77 -8.63
C VAL A 4 13.80 -15.81 -7.60
N PRO A 5 12.50 -16.15 -7.56
CA PRO A 5 12.01 -17.16 -6.63
C PRO A 5 12.37 -18.57 -7.13
N THR A 6 12.96 -19.39 -6.26
CA THR A 6 13.08 -20.85 -6.46
C THR A 6 11.79 -21.60 -6.12
N ARG A 7 10.83 -20.93 -5.47
CA ARG A 7 9.42 -21.34 -5.28
C ARG A 7 8.53 -20.09 -5.25
N THR A 8 7.41 -20.14 -5.95
CA THR A 8 6.38 -19.12 -5.87
C THR A 8 5.44 -19.49 -4.73
N ALA A 9 5.62 -18.88 -3.56
CA ALA A 9 4.58 -18.92 -2.55
C ALA A 9 3.39 -18.09 -3.06
N GLU A 10 2.17 -18.60 -2.91
CA GLU A 10 0.97 -17.81 -3.14
C GLU A 10 1.00 -16.61 -2.19
N ALA A 11 0.81 -15.40 -2.72
CA ALA A 11 0.85 -14.16 -1.97
C ALA A 11 -0.54 -13.53 -1.95
N ALA A 12 -1.05 -13.24 -0.76
CA ALA A 12 -2.28 -12.48 -0.58
C ALA A 12 -1.96 -11.01 -0.29
N LEU A 13 -2.69 -10.09 -0.93
CA LEU A 13 -2.63 -8.67 -0.59
C LEU A 13 -3.48 -8.42 0.66
N VAL A 14 -2.82 -8.23 1.79
CA VAL A 14 -3.48 -8.10 3.11
C VAL A 14 -3.70 -6.66 3.54
N ALA A 15 -2.89 -5.73 3.05
CA ALA A 15 -3.01 -4.31 3.35
C ALA A 15 -2.49 -3.45 2.20
N VAL A 16 -3.08 -2.27 2.03
CA VAL A 16 -2.65 -1.21 1.12
C VAL A 16 -2.59 0.11 1.86
N GLY A 17 -1.64 0.97 1.55
CA GLY A 17 -1.42 2.11 2.42
C GLY A 17 -0.41 3.11 1.94
N THR A 18 -0.18 4.10 2.80
CA THR A 18 0.85 5.11 2.60
C THR A 18 2.04 4.89 3.52
N LEU A 19 3.21 5.35 3.08
CA LEU A 19 4.42 5.37 3.87
C LEU A 19 4.61 6.76 4.46
N GLY A 20 4.86 6.82 5.76
CA GLY A 20 5.13 8.06 6.48
C GLY A 20 6.47 8.01 7.21
N TRP A 21 7.11 9.16 7.33
CA TRP A 21 8.29 9.32 8.15
C TRP A 21 8.04 10.47 9.13
N ASP A 22 7.83 10.16 10.41
CA ASP A 22 7.66 11.22 11.42
C ASP A 22 8.32 10.94 12.79
N SER A 23 8.42 9.68 13.22
CA SER A 23 8.96 9.30 14.54
C SER A 23 9.07 7.77 14.66
N THR A 24 8.66 7.18 15.79
CA THR A 24 8.69 5.74 16.07
C THR A 24 7.91 4.93 15.05
N SER A 25 8.48 3.79 14.64
CA SER A 25 7.85 2.87 13.69
C SER A 25 6.53 2.33 14.25
N ARG A 26 5.44 2.44 13.49
CA ARG A 26 4.09 1.99 13.87
C ARG A 26 3.20 1.69 12.67
N TRP A 27 2.18 0.87 12.89
CA TRP A 27 1.16 0.50 11.90
C TRP A 27 -0.18 1.12 12.31
N ASP A 28 -0.56 2.18 11.62
CA ASP A 28 -1.76 2.95 11.95
C ASP A 28 -2.90 2.61 10.98
N ALA A 29 -4.13 2.55 11.46
CA ALA A 29 -5.29 2.51 10.58
C ALA A 29 -5.34 3.80 9.75
N GLN A 30 -5.65 3.68 8.46
CA GLN A 30 -5.80 4.83 7.57
C GLN A 30 -7.15 4.76 6.86
N GLY A 31 -7.83 5.91 6.72
CA GLY A 31 -9.08 5.97 5.97
C GLY A 31 -8.86 5.71 4.48
N ALA A 32 -9.73 4.91 3.86
CA ALA A 32 -9.63 4.58 2.44
C ALA A 32 -9.60 5.81 1.52
N GLY A 33 -10.29 6.89 1.89
CA GLY A 33 -10.26 8.16 1.14
C GLY A 33 -8.88 8.83 1.13
N GLU A 34 -8.11 8.71 2.21
CA GLU A 34 -6.75 9.26 2.26
C GLU A 34 -5.78 8.45 1.38
N VAL A 35 -5.90 7.12 1.41
CA VAL A 35 -5.15 6.23 0.53
C VAL A 35 -5.53 6.47 -0.92
N ALA A 36 -6.83 6.60 -1.22
CA ALA A 36 -7.35 6.90 -2.54
C ALA A 36 -6.75 8.19 -3.12
N ARG A 37 -6.66 9.24 -2.30
CA ARG A 37 -6.07 10.52 -2.72
C ARG A 37 -4.64 10.33 -3.21
N VAL A 38 -3.81 9.61 -2.47
CA VAL A 38 -2.40 9.37 -2.86
C VAL A 38 -2.32 8.41 -4.05
N LEU A 39 -3.05 7.30 -4.00
CA LEU A 39 -3.05 6.26 -5.04
C LEU A 39 -3.50 6.83 -6.39
N LEU A 40 -4.64 7.52 -6.43
CA LEU A 40 -5.21 8.06 -7.66
C LEU A 40 -4.35 9.20 -8.23
N LEU A 41 -3.79 10.07 -7.39
CA LEU A 41 -2.85 11.07 -7.87
C LEU A 41 -1.65 10.40 -8.56
N ASN A 42 -1.04 9.40 -7.93
CA ASN A 42 0.13 8.73 -8.50
C ASN A 42 -0.19 7.85 -9.72
N ALA A 43 -1.35 7.19 -9.73
CA ALA A 43 -1.75 6.28 -10.80
C ALA A 43 -2.29 7.01 -12.03
N LEU A 44 -3.02 8.11 -11.85
CA LEU A 44 -3.67 8.82 -12.95
C LEU A 44 -2.73 9.81 -13.67
N LEU A 45 -1.70 10.32 -12.98
CA LEU A 45 -0.69 11.20 -13.59
C LEU A 45 -0.03 10.60 -14.85
N PRO A 46 0.43 9.34 -14.86
CA PRO A 46 1.05 8.74 -16.04
C PRO A 46 0.04 8.24 -17.09
N GLU A 47 -1.27 8.17 -16.80
CA GLU A 47 -2.27 7.60 -17.72
C GLU A 47 -2.92 8.68 -18.61
N PRO A 48 -2.62 8.72 -19.91
CA PRO A 48 -3.06 9.80 -20.80
C PRO A 48 -4.51 9.64 -21.28
N THR A 49 -5.08 8.43 -21.24
CA THR A 49 -6.38 8.17 -21.87
C THR A 49 -7.54 8.21 -20.87
N PRO A 50 -8.72 8.74 -21.25
CA PRO A 50 -9.90 8.69 -20.39
C PRO A 50 -10.32 7.25 -20.02
N ALA A 51 -10.20 6.31 -20.95
CA ALA A 51 -10.54 4.91 -20.73
C ALA A 51 -9.60 4.25 -19.70
N GLY A 52 -8.29 4.46 -19.83
CA GLY A 52 -7.29 3.98 -18.87
C GLY A 52 -7.50 4.58 -17.48
N ARG A 53 -7.80 5.88 -17.40
CA ARG A 53 -8.15 6.54 -16.13
C ARG A 53 -9.37 5.91 -15.47
N GLY A 54 -10.43 5.64 -16.25
CA GLY A 54 -11.63 4.96 -15.76
C GLY A 54 -11.33 3.55 -15.22
N ALA A 55 -10.49 2.79 -15.94
CA ALA A 55 -10.06 1.47 -15.51
C ALA A 55 -9.25 1.52 -14.20
N LEU A 56 -8.33 2.49 -14.06
CA LEU A 56 -7.54 2.70 -12.85
C LEU A 56 -8.41 3.09 -11.64
N VAL A 57 -9.38 3.99 -11.82
CA VAL A 57 -10.35 4.35 -10.78
C VAL A 57 -11.14 3.12 -10.34
N GLY A 58 -11.64 2.32 -11.28
CA GLY A 58 -12.37 1.08 -10.97
C GLY A 58 -11.51 0.05 -10.24
N ALA A 59 -10.24 -0.10 -10.64
CA ALA A 59 -9.30 -0.99 -9.97
C ALA A 59 -8.96 -0.52 -8.55
N ALA A 60 -8.67 0.77 -8.37
CA ALA A 60 -8.44 1.37 -7.06
C ALA A 60 -9.65 1.21 -6.14
N GLY A 61 -10.86 1.43 -6.65
CA GLY A 61 -12.10 1.23 -5.90
C GLY A 61 -12.24 -0.21 -5.38
N ARG A 62 -11.97 -1.21 -6.24
CA ARG A 62 -11.97 -2.62 -5.81
C ARG A 62 -10.97 -2.87 -4.70
N VAL A 63 -9.71 -2.48 -4.88
CA VAL A 63 -8.65 -2.68 -3.89
C VAL A 63 -9.02 -2.05 -2.54
N LEU A 64 -9.48 -0.79 -2.54
CA LEU A 64 -9.82 -0.07 -1.32
C LEU A 64 -11.10 -0.59 -0.64
N SER A 65 -11.94 -1.32 -1.37
CA SER A 65 -13.12 -1.98 -0.80
C SER A 65 -12.85 -3.38 -0.23
N SER A 66 -11.76 -4.02 -0.66
CA SER A 66 -11.48 -5.43 -0.36
C SER A 66 -10.24 -5.65 0.51
N VAL A 67 -9.43 -4.62 0.72
CA VAL A 67 -8.15 -4.71 1.44
C VAL A 67 -8.10 -3.64 2.53
N GLU A 68 -7.54 -4.00 3.68
CA GLU A 68 -7.31 -3.08 4.79
C GLU A 68 -6.45 -1.88 4.35
N THR A 69 -6.87 -0.68 4.75
CA THR A 69 -6.14 0.56 4.47
C THR A 69 -5.34 1.00 5.69
N THR A 70 -4.03 1.16 5.51
CA THR A 70 -3.06 1.40 6.60
C THR A 70 -2.10 2.54 6.30
N ARG A 71 -1.44 3.05 7.33
CA ARG A 71 -0.24 3.87 7.23
C ARG A 71 0.90 3.21 8.00
N LEU A 72 1.97 2.87 7.29
CA LEU A 72 3.21 2.45 7.92
C LEU A 72 4.09 3.68 8.15
N VAL A 73 4.25 4.05 9.41
CA VAL A 73 5.23 5.06 9.81
C VAL A 73 6.52 4.33 10.17
N PHE A 74 7.65 4.81 9.66
CA PHE A 74 8.97 4.26 9.97
C PHE A 74 9.87 5.31 10.61
N SER A 75 10.72 4.86 11.54
CA SER A 75 11.80 5.66 12.12
C SER A 75 13.13 5.34 11.45
N ARG A 76 14.12 6.22 11.63
CA ARG A 76 15.48 6.02 11.09
C ARG A 76 16.25 4.93 11.86
N ASP A 77 15.91 4.74 13.14
CA ASP A 77 16.68 3.94 14.10
C ASP A 77 16.02 2.62 14.51
N ALA A 78 14.68 2.52 14.43
CA ALA A 78 13.90 1.33 14.81
C ALA A 78 13.33 0.64 13.57
N SER A 79 13.58 -0.66 13.45
CA SER A 79 13.26 -1.41 12.24
C SER A 79 11.75 -1.54 12.02
N ALA A 80 11.23 -0.90 10.96
CA ALA A 80 9.86 -1.10 10.49
C ALA A 80 9.54 -2.59 10.22
N ALA A 81 10.57 -3.43 10.01
CA ALA A 81 10.39 -4.87 9.81
C ALA A 81 9.83 -5.58 11.06
N GLU A 82 10.09 -5.09 12.27
CA GLU A 82 9.51 -5.66 13.50
C GLU A 82 8.01 -5.36 13.59
N VAL A 83 7.62 -4.12 13.27
CA VAL A 83 6.22 -3.69 13.21
C VAL A 83 5.45 -4.50 12.16
N VAL A 84 6.04 -4.68 10.97
CA VAL A 84 5.43 -5.48 9.90
C VAL A 84 5.31 -6.95 10.31
N ARG A 85 6.36 -7.55 10.88
CA ARG A 85 6.31 -8.95 11.34
C ARG A 85 5.28 -9.15 12.45
N ALA A 86 5.20 -8.25 13.41
CA ALA A 86 4.21 -8.33 14.49
C ALA A 86 2.76 -8.21 13.98
N ARG A 87 2.53 -7.44 12.91
CA ARG A 87 1.20 -7.30 12.30
C ARG A 87 0.77 -8.51 11.47
N LEU A 88 1.73 -9.15 10.82
CA LEU A 88 1.52 -10.20 9.82
C LEU A 88 1.74 -11.63 10.36
N ALA A 89 2.26 -11.78 11.58
CA ALA A 89 2.33 -13.05 12.31
C ALA A 89 0.94 -13.47 12.82
#